data_AF-A0A9P2R3P8-F1
#
_entry.id   AF-A0A9P2R3P8-F1
#
_cell.length_a   1.000
_cell.length_b   1.000
_cell.length_c   1.000
_cell.angle_alpha   90.00
_cell.angle_beta   90.00
_cell.angle_gamma   90.00
#
_symmetry.space_group_name_H-M   'P 1'
#
loop_
_entity.id
_entity.type
_entity.pdbx_description
1 polymer ?
#
loop_
_entity_poly.entity_id
_entity_poly.type
_entity_poly.pdbx_seq_one_letter_code
_entity_poly.pdbx_strand_id
1 'polypeptide(L)'
;MTTGGHPPPEYAQKSLYVQQPSLRAGVFMVHQHYGTQTVNRGAVMPGMLVKHKDGTWTASANLRGRLYLHRGIERTYTRDLLVEVFLDGRGNGLNR
;
A
#
# COMPACT_ATOMS: atom_id res chain seq x y z
N MET A 1 34.64 20.18 17.36
CA MET A 1 33.45 19.32 17.54
C MET A 1 32.75 19.20 16.19
N THR A 2 33.04 18.15 15.42
CA THR A 2 32.32 17.79 14.19
C THR A 2 32.36 16.26 14.07
N THR A 3 31.36 15.58 14.62
CA THR A 3 31.20 14.13 14.43
C THR A 3 30.65 13.89 13.03
N GLY A 4 31.53 13.44 12.13
CA GLY A 4 31.15 12.91 10.82
C GLY A 4 30.22 11.71 11.01
N GLY A 5 29.10 11.72 10.29
CA GLY A 5 28.08 10.67 10.35
C GLY A 5 28.69 9.31 10.01
N HIS A 6 28.49 8.36 10.92
CA HIS A 6 28.84 6.96 10.73
C HIS A 6 28.04 6.40 9.54
N PRO A 7 28.66 5.75 8.54
CA PRO A 7 27.90 5.09 7.48
C PRO A 7 27.06 3.95 8.09
N PRO A 8 25.81 3.75 7.64
CA PRO A 8 24.97 2.70 8.19
C PRO A 8 25.60 1.32 7.95
N PRO A 9 25.48 0.38 8.91
CA PRO A 9 26.08 -0.94 8.82
C PRO A 9 25.51 -1.77 7.65
N GLU A 10 26.32 -2.67 7.09
CA GLU A 10 26.07 -3.41 5.84
C GLU A 10 24.72 -4.16 5.81
N TYR A 11 24.19 -4.59 6.96
CA TYR A 11 22.86 -5.21 7.05
C TYR A 11 21.72 -4.25 6.68
N ALA A 12 21.87 -2.95 6.99
CA ALA A 12 20.92 -1.92 6.57
C ALA A 12 20.99 -1.71 5.05
N GLN A 13 22.19 -1.84 4.47
CA GLN A 13 22.42 -1.71 3.03
C GLN A 13 21.84 -2.91 2.24
N LYS A 14 21.95 -4.13 2.76
CA LYS A 14 21.29 -5.32 2.17
C LYS A 14 19.77 -5.29 2.32
N SER A 15 19.24 -4.75 3.41
CA SER A 15 17.78 -4.56 3.58
C SER A 15 17.20 -3.51 2.63
N LEU A 16 17.98 -2.50 2.24
CA LEU A 16 17.57 -1.52 1.21
C LEU A 16 17.62 -2.11 -0.21
N TYR A 17 18.57 -2.99 -0.51
CA TYR A 17 18.75 -3.56 -1.86
C TYR A 17 17.75 -4.68 -2.18
N VAL A 18 17.28 -5.43 -1.17
CA VAL A 18 16.29 -6.50 -1.34
C VAL A 18 14.87 -5.96 -1.62
N GLN A 19 14.64 -4.65 -1.48
CA GLN A 19 13.34 -4.00 -1.70
C GLN A 19 13.18 -3.29 -3.05
N GLN A 20 13.97 -3.65 -4.07
CA GLN A 20 13.81 -3.09 -5.42
C GLN A 20 13.75 -4.15 -6.52
N PRO A 21 12.56 -4.50 -7.02
CA PRO A 21 12.35 -4.74 -8.43
C PRO A 21 12.13 -3.38 -9.12
N SER A 22 13.12 -3.02 -9.94
CA SER A 22 13.18 -1.84 -10.77
C SER A 22 12.16 -1.86 -11.92
N LEU A 23 11.54 -0.70 -12.14
CA LEU A 23 11.02 -0.16 -13.42
C LEU A 23 10.27 -1.10 -14.37
N ARG A 24 8.92 -1.04 -14.30
CA ARG A 24 8.08 -1.10 -15.51
C ARG A 24 7.01 -0.02 -15.41
N ALA A 25 6.87 0.74 -16.50
CA ALA A 25 6.05 1.93 -16.65
C ALA A 25 4.64 1.80 -16.04
N GLY A 26 4.23 2.79 -15.23
CA GLY A 26 2.84 2.99 -14.82
C GLY A 26 2.51 2.89 -13.32
N VAL A 27 3.49 2.71 -12.42
CA VAL A 27 3.23 2.60 -10.97
C VAL A 27 3.33 3.98 -10.31
N PHE A 28 2.19 4.61 -10.04
CA PHE A 28 2.12 5.79 -9.19
C PHE A 28 2.61 5.44 -7.78
N MET A 29 3.75 6.06 -7.41
CA MET A 29 4.36 6.20 -6.10
C MET A 29 3.51 5.77 -4.89
N VAL A 30 3.75 4.55 -4.38
CA VAL A 30 3.39 4.10 -3.01
C VAL A 30 4.67 3.69 -2.29
N HIS A 31 5.70 4.52 -2.37
CA HIS A 31 7.03 4.23 -1.83
C HIS A 31 7.15 4.49 -0.31
N GLN A 32 6.09 4.95 0.36
CA GLN A 32 6.05 5.19 1.81
C GLN A 32 4.75 4.66 2.40
N HIS A 33 4.66 3.35 2.61
CA HIS A 33 3.62 2.71 3.40
C HIS A 33 4.28 1.81 4.44
N TYR A 34 3.70 1.71 5.63
CA TYR A 34 4.32 1.05 6.79
C TYR A 34 3.96 -0.44 6.88
N GLY A 35 3.76 -1.06 5.72
CA GLY A 35 3.28 -2.43 5.57
C GLY A 35 1.79 -2.51 5.23
N THR A 36 1.25 -3.72 5.34
CA THR A 36 -0.14 -4.03 5.03
C THR A 36 -0.81 -4.78 6.17
N GLN A 37 -2.14 -4.74 6.22
CA GLN A 37 -2.94 -5.51 7.16
C GLN A 37 -4.15 -6.12 6.47
N THR A 38 -4.46 -7.38 6.79
CA THR A 38 -5.72 -8.01 6.40
C THR A 38 -6.83 -7.55 7.35
N VAL A 39 -7.87 -6.94 6.80
CA VAL A 39 -9.02 -6.43 7.55
C VAL A 39 -10.32 -6.93 6.94
N ASN A 40 -11.40 -6.86 7.72
CA ASN A 40 -12.74 -7.04 7.18
C ASN A 40 -13.03 -5.93 6.16
N ARG A 41 -13.53 -6.29 4.97
CA ARG A 41 -13.91 -5.35 3.92
C ARG A 41 -14.84 -4.25 4.42
N GLY A 42 -15.73 -4.53 5.38
CA GLY A 42 -16.61 -3.55 6.00
C GLY A 42 -15.92 -2.40 6.73
N ALA A 43 -14.65 -2.58 7.14
CA ALA A 43 -13.85 -1.54 7.78
C ALA A 43 -13.17 -0.61 6.77
N VAL A 44 -13.16 -0.95 5.48
CA VAL A 44 -12.49 -0.16 4.45
C VAL A 44 -13.36 1.04 4.07
N MET A 45 -12.79 2.24 4.19
CA MET A 45 -13.41 3.50 3.79
C MET A 45 -12.94 3.92 2.39
N PRO A 46 -13.76 4.71 1.65
CA PRO A 46 -13.33 5.34 0.43
C PRO A 46 -12.01 6.13 0.61
N GLY A 47 -11.16 6.09 -0.41
CA GLY A 47 -9.82 6.67 -0.44
C GLY A 47 -8.72 5.76 0.08
N MET A 48 -9.03 4.73 0.88
CA MET A 48 -8.03 3.78 1.35
C MET A 48 -7.40 3.00 0.19
N LEU A 49 -6.10 2.75 0.29
CA LEU A 49 -5.38 1.87 -0.63
C LEU A 49 -5.49 0.42 -0.19
N VAL A 50 -5.80 -0.46 -1.14
CA VAL A 50 -5.90 -1.91 -0.94
C VAL A 50 -5.07 -2.66 -1.97
N LYS A 51 -4.59 -3.84 -1.60
CA LYS A 51 -4.02 -4.79 -2.54
C LYS A 51 -5.12 -5.62 -3.15
N HIS A 52 -5.19 -5.65 -4.47
CA HIS A 52 -6.19 -6.42 -5.20
C HIS A 52 -5.58 -6.91 -6.52
N LYS A 53 -5.62 -8.23 -6.73
CA LYS A 53 -4.80 -8.91 -7.75
C LYS A 53 -3.32 -8.52 -7.57
N ASP A 54 -2.59 -8.34 -8.67
CA ASP A 54 -1.16 -8.00 -8.69
C ASP A 54 -0.88 -6.49 -8.55
N GLY A 55 -1.76 -5.72 -7.88
CA GLY A 55 -1.56 -4.28 -7.79
C GLY A 55 -2.26 -3.56 -6.64
N THR A 56 -1.94 -2.28 -6.53
CA THR A 56 -2.54 -1.33 -5.59
C THR A 56 -3.75 -0.63 -6.22
N TRP A 57 -4.85 -0.59 -5.48
CA TRP A 57 -6.11 0.02 -5.90
C TRP A 57 -6.61 0.98 -4.84
N THR A 58 -7.29 2.04 -5.26
CA THR A 58 -7.99 2.94 -4.35
C THR A 58 -9.42 2.45 -4.16
N ALA A 59 -9.85 2.31 -2.91
CA ALA A 59 -11.25 2.08 -2.58
C ALA A 59 -12.08 3.31 -2.95
N SER A 60 -13.03 3.16 -3.87
CA SER A 60 -13.92 4.26 -4.27
C SER A 60 -15.22 4.27 -3.48
N ALA A 61 -15.72 3.09 -3.09
CA ALA A 61 -16.96 2.98 -2.35
C ALA A 61 -17.11 1.61 -1.65
N ASN A 62 -17.74 1.58 -0.48
CA ASN A 62 -18.07 0.34 0.22
C ASN A 62 -19.57 0.30 0.48
N LEU A 63 -20.32 -0.40 -0.36
CA LEU A 63 -21.77 -0.42 -0.31
C LEU A 63 -22.35 -1.71 -0.88
N ARG A 64 -23.52 -2.10 -0.38
CA ARG A 64 -24.27 -3.27 -0.86
C ARG A 64 -23.44 -4.57 -0.88
N GLY A 65 -22.58 -4.74 0.13
CA GLY A 65 -21.71 -5.91 0.25
C GLY A 65 -20.55 -5.96 -0.75
N ARG A 66 -20.22 -4.84 -1.39
CA ARG A 66 -19.14 -4.75 -2.39
C ARG A 66 -18.18 -3.61 -2.03
N LEU A 67 -16.89 -3.86 -2.19
CA LEU A 67 -15.87 -2.83 -2.16
C LEU A 67 -15.47 -2.51 -3.60
N TYR A 68 -15.86 -1.32 -4.04
CA TYR A 68 -15.55 -0.79 -5.36
C TYR A 68 -14.15 -0.20 -5.35
N LEU A 69 -13.39 -0.51 -6.40
CA LEU A 69 -11.97 -0.21 -6.53
C LEU A 69 -11.72 0.47 -7.86
N HIS A 70 -10.74 1.37 -7.90
CA HIS A 70 -10.23 1.91 -9.16
C HIS A 70 -8.71 2.07 -9.14
N ARG A 71 -8.12 2.01 -10.34
CA ARG A 71 -6.70 2.27 -10.60
C ARG A 71 -6.58 2.94 -11.96
N GLY A 72 -6.29 4.24 -11.97
CA GLY A 72 -6.34 5.04 -13.20
C GLY A 72 -7.74 4.98 -13.82
N ILE A 73 -7.83 4.52 -15.07
CA ILE A 73 -9.10 4.32 -15.79
C ILE A 73 -9.79 2.98 -15.43
N GLU A 74 -9.07 2.05 -14.81
CA GLU A 74 -9.60 0.73 -14.49
C GLU A 74 -10.54 0.80 -13.30
N ARG A 75 -11.64 0.06 -13.37
CA ARG A 75 -12.66 -0.04 -12.31
C ARG A 75 -13.06 -1.48 -12.10
N THR A 76 -13.21 -1.88 -10.84
CA THR A 76 -13.64 -3.22 -10.47
C THR A 76 -14.28 -3.22 -9.08
N TYR A 77 -14.66 -4.40 -8.57
CA TYR A 77 -15.11 -4.57 -7.20
C TYR A 77 -14.69 -5.94 -6.67
N THR A 78 -14.52 -6.06 -5.35
CA THR A 78 -14.43 -7.35 -4.66
C THR A 78 -15.63 -7.58 -3.74
N ARG A 79 -15.97 -8.86 -3.56
CA ARG A 79 -16.93 -9.36 -2.56
C ARG A 79 -16.26 -10.14 -1.44
N ASP A 80 -14.94 -10.30 -1.49
CA ASP A 80 -14.18 -10.99 -0.46
C ASP A 80 -14.43 -10.33 0.90
N LEU A 81 -14.55 -11.14 1.94
CA LEU A 81 -14.77 -10.63 3.29
C LEU A 81 -13.51 -10.00 3.86
N LEU A 82 -12.35 -10.54 3.49
CA LEU A 82 -11.04 -10.09 3.93
C LEU A 82 -10.31 -9.42 2.78
N VAL A 83 -9.72 -8.26 3.06
CA VAL A 83 -8.93 -7.50 2.09
C VAL A 83 -7.66 -6.99 2.76
N GLU A 84 -6.58 -6.90 1.99
CA GLU A 84 -5.30 -6.38 2.48
C GLU A 84 -5.24 -4.87 2.20
N VAL A 85 -5.14 -4.06 3.26
CA VAL A 85 -5.03 -2.59 3.20
C VAL A 85 -3.60 -2.15 3.43
N PHE A 86 -3.18 -1.08 2.77
CA PHE A 86 -1.89 -0.43 3.05
C PHE A 86 -2.00 0.42 4.31
N LEU A 87 -0.93 0.53 5.10
CA LEU A 87 -0.91 1.29 6.34
C LEU A 87 -0.08 2.58 6.26
N ASP A 88 -0.54 3.62 6.97
CA ASP A 88 0.23 4.84 7.24
C ASP A 88 1.17 4.66 8.45
N GLY A 89 2.01 5.66 8.75
CA GLY A 89 2.99 5.63 9.84
C GLY A 89 2.43 5.51 11.25
N ARG A 90 1.11 5.63 11.39
CA ARG A 90 0.36 5.48 12.64
C ARG A 90 -0.42 4.16 12.70
N GLY A 91 -0.34 3.33 11.66
CA GLY A 91 -1.03 2.04 11.57
C GLY A 91 -2.49 2.12 11.14
N ASN A 92 -2.98 3.25 10.60
CA ASN A 92 -4.31 3.33 9.99
C ASN A 92 -4.24 3.00 8.49
N GLY A 93 -5.38 2.76 7.87
CA GLY A 93 -5.47 2.59 6.42
C GLY A 93 -4.93 3.82 5.68
N LEU A 94 -3.91 3.61 4.85
CA LEU A 94 -3.30 4.64 4.02
C LEU A 94 -4.34 5.16 3.02
N ASN A 95 -4.61 6.45 3.07
CA ASN A 95 -5.62 7.13 2.26
C ASN A 95 -4.94 8.13 1.32
N ARG A 96 -5.46 8.30 0.10
CA ARG A 96 -4.92 9.21 -0.93
C ARG A 96 -5.84 10.39 -1.18
#